data_AF-A0A9Q1MF64-F1
#
_entry.id   AF-A0A9Q1MF64-F1
#
_cell.length_a   1.000
_cell.length_b   1.000
_cell.length_c   1.000
_cell.angle_alpha   90.00
_cell.angle_beta   90.00
_cell.angle_gamma   90.00
#
_symmetry.space_group_name_H-M   'P 1'
#
loop_
_entity.id
_entity.type
_entity.pdbx_description
1 polymer ?
#
loop_
_entity_poly.entity_id
_entity_poly.type
_entity_poly.pdbx_seq_one_letter_code
_entity_poly.pdbx_strand_id
1 'polypeptide(L)'
;MMIRIRSRDGLERVTIDNPHATISQLKSQIESQLRVPLQSQTLSTNQNLLLAKTQDDWSLFTDMSNPNSPISSLNLTHGSMVYLAYQGERTVPGPAVNPAGSFGKKMTMDDLIAKQMRVTRQENPHCELVSFDRDAANAFQHYVNETLAFAVKRAGFMYGTVSPEGKVEVDFIYEPPQQGTEESLLLLRDPDEEKVVDAIAIGLGMRKVGFIFTQTISQDKKDYTMSTVEVLQAAQLHAEGDLKEWVTAIVKLEVNEDGAADVHFEAFQMSDMCVRLFKEGWFETEVNKDEIDPKLSRMKKDVVVGVKDTREVDNDFFLVVVKIADHQGPLSTAFPIENRNVPVSMKALKDHFNRTKSLSFVKRISDFHLLLLLANFLDINADVPALAGCVHTQSAVPEGYQLLIESMASAS
;
A
#
# COMPACT_ATOMS: atom_id res chain seq x y z
N MET A 1 -24.34 43.96 18.53
CA MET A 1 -24.07 43.21 19.78
C MET A 1 -24.69 41.83 19.70
N MET A 2 -24.23 40.86 20.49
CA MET A 2 -24.84 39.52 20.55
C MET A 2 -25.51 39.32 21.91
N ILE A 3 -26.74 38.82 21.92
CA ILE A 3 -27.49 38.44 23.13
C ILE A 3 -27.72 36.93 23.09
N ARG A 4 -27.56 36.28 24.24
CA ARG A 4 -27.80 34.84 24.39
C ARG A 4 -29.26 34.63 24.79
N ILE A 5 -30.01 33.90 23.99
CA ILE A 5 -31.43 33.60 24.23
C ILE A 5 -31.53 32.17 24.76
N ARG A 6 -31.99 32.04 26.02
CA ARG A 6 -32.29 30.73 26.63
C ARG A 6 -33.79 30.49 26.54
N SER A 7 -34.19 29.41 25.87
CA SER A 7 -35.57 28.95 25.79
C SER A 7 -35.67 27.47 26.19
N ARG A 8 -36.87 26.90 26.06
CA ARG A 8 -37.08 25.44 26.22
C ARG A 8 -36.30 24.59 25.21
N ASP A 9 -35.94 25.18 24.07
CA ASP A 9 -35.26 24.49 22.97
C ASP A 9 -33.74 24.50 23.10
N GLY A 10 -33.20 25.30 24.03
CA GLY A 10 -31.76 25.39 24.26
C GLY A 10 -31.27 26.82 24.39
N LEU A 11 -29.97 26.99 24.13
CA LEU A 11 -29.29 28.28 24.20
C LEU A 11 -28.84 28.70 22.80
N GLU A 12 -29.44 29.75 22.27
CA GLU A 12 -29.12 30.30 20.95
C GLU A 12 -28.53 31.71 21.10
N ARG A 13 -27.95 32.24 20.02
CA ARG A 13 -27.36 33.58 19.97
C ARG A 13 -28.11 34.41 18.95
N VAL A 14 -28.52 35.60 19.34
CA VAL A 14 -29.18 36.58 18.46
C VAL A 14 -28.27 37.79 18.31
N THR A 15 -27.97 38.13 17.07
CA THR A 15 -27.19 39.33 16.73
C THR A 15 -28.14 40.52 16.60
N ILE A 16 -27.77 41.64 17.20
CA ILE A 16 -28.54 42.88 17.16
C ILE A 16 -27.62 43.95 16.57
N ASP A 17 -27.96 44.43 15.38
CA ASP A 17 -27.08 45.35 14.63
C ASP A 17 -27.02 46.75 15.27
N ASN A 18 -28.10 47.17 15.94
CA ASN A 18 -28.19 48.47 16.60
C ASN A 18 -27.86 48.38 18.11
N PRO A 19 -26.81 49.06 18.61
CA PRO A 19 -26.48 49.10 20.04
C PRO A 19 -27.53 49.82 20.91
N HIS A 20 -28.41 50.63 20.32
CA HIS A 20 -29.53 51.30 20.99
C HIS A 20 -30.87 50.62 20.71
N ALA A 21 -30.87 49.31 20.44
CA ALA A 21 -32.07 48.59 20.09
C ALA A 21 -33.15 48.65 21.20
N THR A 22 -34.41 48.71 20.80
CA THR A 22 -35.54 48.57 21.72
C THR A 22 -35.92 47.10 21.91
N ILE A 23 -36.74 46.81 22.91
CA ILE A 23 -37.28 45.46 23.14
C ILE A 23 -38.07 44.97 21.92
N SER A 24 -38.82 45.84 21.25
CA SER A 24 -39.51 45.49 20.00
C SER A 24 -38.54 44.99 18.92
N GLN A 25 -37.42 45.72 18.74
CA GLN A 25 -36.39 45.34 17.78
C GLN A 25 -35.68 44.03 18.16
N LEU A 26 -35.45 43.79 19.46
CA LEU A 26 -34.95 42.49 19.93
C LEU A 26 -35.91 41.35 19.57
N LYS A 27 -37.23 41.54 19.81
CA LYS A 27 -38.24 40.54 19.43
C LYS A 27 -38.25 40.27 17.92
N SER A 28 -38.11 41.31 17.09
CA SER A 28 -38.02 41.15 15.63
C SER A 28 -36.77 40.38 15.20
N GLN A 29 -35.63 40.60 15.88
CA GLN A 29 -34.40 39.85 15.61
C GLN A 29 -34.53 38.37 16.02
N ILE A 30 -35.22 38.08 17.12
CA ILE A 30 -35.56 36.72 17.54
C ILE A 30 -36.48 36.05 16.49
N GLU A 31 -37.48 36.76 15.97
CA GLU A 31 -38.35 36.21 14.93
C GLU A 31 -37.56 35.90 13.65
N SER A 32 -36.73 36.84 13.19
CA SER A 32 -35.94 36.69 11.98
C SER A 32 -34.88 35.57 12.08
N GLN A 33 -34.16 35.49 13.19
CA GLN A 33 -33.01 34.57 13.34
C GLN A 33 -33.42 33.22 13.93
N LEU A 34 -34.37 33.21 14.86
CA LEU A 34 -34.77 32.01 15.61
C LEU A 34 -36.14 31.46 15.19
N ARG A 35 -36.85 32.16 14.28
CA ARG A 35 -38.17 31.76 13.76
C ARG A 35 -39.24 31.60 14.84
N VAL A 36 -39.15 32.38 15.91
CA VAL A 36 -40.18 32.44 16.97
C VAL A 36 -41.13 33.61 16.68
N PRO A 37 -42.42 33.39 16.41
CA PRO A 37 -43.36 34.45 16.04
C PRO A 37 -43.43 35.58 17.08
N LEU A 38 -43.41 36.84 16.65
CA LEU A 38 -43.43 38.01 17.54
C LEU A 38 -44.51 37.97 18.62
N GLN A 39 -45.71 37.50 18.25
CA GLN A 39 -46.88 37.48 19.12
C GLN A 39 -46.81 36.39 20.20
N SER A 40 -45.99 35.37 20.02
CA SER A 40 -45.82 34.29 21.01
C SER A 40 -44.66 34.54 21.96
N GLN A 41 -43.82 35.55 21.72
CA GLN A 41 -42.63 35.83 22.51
C GLN A 41 -42.94 36.56 23.83
N THR A 42 -42.68 35.88 24.94
CA THR A 42 -42.50 36.50 26.27
C THR A 42 -41.00 36.51 26.59
N LEU A 43 -40.46 37.70 26.87
CA LEU A 43 -39.04 37.87 27.22
C LEU A 43 -38.92 38.31 28.67
N SER A 44 -37.86 37.87 29.34
CA SER A 44 -37.50 38.37 30.66
C SER A 44 -36.00 38.20 30.90
N THR A 45 -35.44 39.05 31.75
CA THR A 45 -34.11 38.86 32.35
C THR A 45 -34.13 37.84 33.50
N ASN A 46 -35.32 37.45 33.98
CA ASN A 46 -35.51 36.49 35.05
C ASN A 46 -35.59 35.05 34.52
N GLN A 47 -34.71 34.18 35.02
CA GLN A 47 -34.67 32.75 34.67
C GLN A 47 -35.96 32.00 34.98
N ASN A 48 -36.70 32.43 36.00
CA ASN A 48 -37.94 31.77 36.44
C ASN A 48 -39.03 31.79 35.37
N LEU A 49 -38.90 32.62 34.33
CA LEU A 49 -39.79 32.59 33.16
C LEU A 49 -39.84 31.18 32.53
N LEU A 50 -38.73 30.44 32.52
CA LEU A 50 -38.68 29.10 31.94
C LEU A 50 -39.31 28.01 32.83
N LEU A 51 -39.64 28.34 34.09
CA LEU A 51 -40.30 27.43 35.04
C LEU A 51 -41.82 27.62 35.04
N ALA A 52 -42.31 28.75 34.52
CA ALA A 52 -43.72 29.09 34.42
C ALA A 52 -44.43 28.21 33.36
N LYS A 53 -45.61 27.69 33.72
CA LYS A 53 -46.29 26.63 32.94
C LYS A 53 -47.50 27.12 32.17
N THR A 54 -48.09 28.25 32.57
CA THR A 54 -49.30 28.81 31.97
C THR A 54 -49.05 30.20 31.38
N GLN A 55 -49.93 30.63 30.47
CA GLN A 55 -49.85 31.97 29.87
C GLN A 55 -50.04 33.07 30.93
N ASP A 56 -50.85 32.81 31.94
CA ASP A 56 -51.06 33.73 33.07
C ASP A 56 -49.78 33.87 33.90
N ASP A 57 -49.04 32.78 34.13
CA ASP A 57 -47.75 32.83 34.82
C ASP A 57 -46.70 33.64 34.03
N TRP A 58 -46.71 33.55 32.69
CA TRP A 58 -45.82 34.33 31.83
C TRP A 58 -46.12 35.83 31.89
N SER A 59 -47.39 36.20 32.07
CA SER A 59 -47.81 37.61 32.17
C SER A 59 -47.25 38.34 33.40
N LEU A 60 -46.80 37.59 34.43
CA LEU A 60 -46.16 38.14 35.63
C LEU A 60 -44.74 38.69 35.36
N PHE A 61 -44.13 38.34 34.23
CA PHE A 61 -42.79 38.79 33.84
C PHE A 61 -42.88 40.04 32.97
N THR A 62 -42.98 41.19 33.62
CA THR A 62 -43.22 42.48 32.95
C THR A 62 -41.97 43.31 32.69
N ASP A 63 -40.78 42.86 33.10
CA ASP A 63 -39.52 43.59 32.96
C ASP A 63 -39.16 43.90 31.50
N MET A 64 -39.60 43.06 30.55
CA MET A 64 -39.44 43.30 29.12
C MET A 64 -40.77 43.49 28.36
N SER A 65 -41.82 43.97 29.04
CA SER A 65 -43.16 44.13 28.44
C SER A 65 -43.29 45.38 27.55
N ASN A 66 -42.57 46.47 27.85
CA ASN A 66 -42.69 47.73 27.12
C ASN A 66 -41.85 47.71 25.81
N PRO A 67 -42.48 47.68 24.62
CA PRO A 67 -41.76 47.51 23.35
C PRO A 67 -40.81 48.66 23.02
N ASN A 68 -41.03 49.85 23.58
CA ASN A 68 -40.24 51.05 23.31
C ASN A 68 -39.07 51.23 24.27
N SER A 69 -38.95 50.40 25.31
CA SER A 69 -37.83 50.48 26.23
C SER A 69 -36.53 50.10 25.50
N PRO A 70 -35.46 50.92 25.60
CA PRO A 70 -34.13 50.52 25.12
C PRO A 70 -33.64 49.31 25.91
N ILE A 71 -33.03 48.32 25.25
CA ILE A 71 -32.54 47.13 25.98
C ILE A 71 -31.42 47.47 26.97
N SER A 72 -30.74 48.61 26.78
CA SER A 72 -29.72 49.12 27.69
C SER A 72 -30.28 49.52 29.06
N SER A 73 -31.58 49.83 29.18
CA SER A 73 -32.21 50.14 30.47
C SER A 73 -32.26 48.92 31.42
N LEU A 74 -32.09 47.72 30.86
CA LEU A 74 -32.08 46.45 31.57
C LEU A 74 -30.65 45.95 31.84
N ASN A 75 -29.63 46.79 31.66
CA ASN A 75 -28.20 46.44 31.77
C ASN A 75 -27.77 45.29 30.85
N LEU A 76 -28.46 45.08 29.73
CA LEU A 76 -28.10 44.07 28.74
C LEU A 76 -26.90 44.56 27.92
N THR A 77 -25.78 43.87 28.08
CA THR A 77 -24.51 44.07 27.34
C THR A 77 -24.21 42.89 26.41
N HIS A 78 -23.14 42.98 25.61
CA HIS A 78 -22.73 41.87 24.74
C HIS A 78 -22.54 40.57 25.54
N GLY A 79 -23.22 39.50 25.13
CA GLY A 79 -23.19 38.19 25.77
C GLY A 79 -24.18 38.00 26.92
N SER A 80 -24.97 39.04 27.25
CA SER A 80 -26.01 38.95 28.29
C SER A 80 -27.06 37.90 27.96
N MET A 81 -27.65 37.33 29.01
CA MET A 81 -28.67 36.29 28.90
C MET A 81 -30.07 36.90 28.96
N VAL A 82 -30.93 36.49 28.04
CA VAL A 82 -32.37 36.77 28.07
C VAL A 82 -33.12 35.44 27.97
N TYR A 83 -34.16 35.30 28.77
CA TYR A 83 -35.01 34.12 28.79
C TYR A 83 -36.22 34.35 27.90
N LEU A 84 -36.55 33.36 27.08
CA LEU A 84 -37.64 33.40 26.10
C LEU A 84 -38.59 32.23 26.34
N ALA A 85 -39.87 32.55 26.59
CA ALA A 85 -40.99 31.61 26.61
C ALA A 85 -41.95 31.91 25.46
N TYR A 86 -42.46 30.86 24.81
CA TYR A 86 -43.44 30.93 23.73
C TYR A 86 -44.18 29.60 23.57
N GLN A 87 -45.35 29.66 22.92
CA GLN A 87 -46.14 28.48 22.52
C GLN A 87 -45.86 28.10 21.05
N GLY A 88 -46.00 26.81 20.74
CA GLY A 88 -45.84 26.25 19.39
C GLY A 88 -44.49 25.59 19.12
N GLU A 89 -44.49 24.53 18.31
CA GLU A 89 -43.26 23.81 17.93
C GLU A 89 -42.51 24.55 16.82
N ARG A 90 -41.17 24.48 16.83
CA ARG A 90 -40.34 24.96 15.73
C ARG A 90 -39.22 23.97 15.44
N THR A 91 -38.71 24.02 14.22
CA THR A 91 -37.51 23.26 13.84
C THR A 91 -36.27 23.98 14.37
N VAL A 92 -35.56 23.35 15.29
CA VAL A 92 -34.30 23.86 15.85
C VAL A 92 -33.14 23.11 15.18
N PRO A 93 -32.09 23.79 14.71
CA PRO A 93 -30.88 23.12 14.28
C PRO A 93 -30.35 22.24 15.41
N GLY A 94 -30.14 20.94 15.16
CA GLY A 94 -29.53 20.05 16.12
C GLY A 94 -28.16 20.57 16.58
N PRO A 95 -27.65 20.14 17.74
CA PRO A 95 -26.31 20.53 18.17
C PRO A 95 -25.30 20.24 17.06
N ALA A 96 -24.39 21.18 16.81
CA ALA A 96 -23.25 20.93 15.94
C ALA A 96 -22.41 19.82 16.58
N VAL A 97 -22.63 18.58 16.14
CA VAL A 97 -21.84 17.42 16.56
C VAL A 97 -20.50 17.53 15.85
N ASN A 98 -19.58 18.28 16.46
CA ASN A 98 -18.16 18.03 16.22
C ASN A 98 -17.81 16.78 17.02
N PRO A 99 -17.34 15.68 16.38
CA PRO A 99 -16.95 14.49 17.11
C PRO A 99 -15.77 14.82 18.04
N ALA A 100 -16.07 15.12 19.30
CA ALA A 100 -15.10 15.05 20.37
C ALA A 100 -14.77 13.56 20.59
N GLY A 101 -13.48 13.24 20.60
CA GLY A 101 -13.00 11.87 20.69
C GLY A 101 -13.64 11.05 21.82
N SER A 102 -13.91 9.78 21.48
CA SER A 102 -13.74 8.60 22.34
C SER A 102 -14.16 8.72 23.83
N PHE A 103 -15.33 9.26 24.14
CA PHE A 103 -15.93 9.02 25.46
C PHE A 103 -17.39 8.60 25.29
N GLY A 104 -17.68 7.32 25.54
CA GLY A 104 -19.05 6.78 25.62
C GLY A 104 -19.62 6.05 24.40
N LYS A 105 -18.87 5.86 23.30
CA LYS A 105 -19.31 4.97 22.20
C LYS A 105 -19.35 3.53 22.72
N LYS A 106 -20.51 2.86 22.63
CA LYS A 106 -20.60 1.41 22.86
C LYS A 106 -19.68 0.74 21.84
N MET A 107 -18.66 0.06 22.34
CA MET A 107 -17.64 -0.57 21.51
C MET A 107 -18.29 -1.68 20.69
N THR A 108 -18.26 -1.55 19.37
CA THR A 108 -18.79 -2.58 18.45
C THR A 108 -17.78 -3.71 18.28
N MET A 109 -18.21 -4.86 17.74
CA MET A 109 -17.29 -5.96 17.42
C MET A 109 -16.23 -5.50 16.40
N ASP A 110 -16.61 -4.64 15.46
CA ASP A 110 -15.65 -4.07 14.51
C ASP A 110 -14.68 -3.09 15.20
N ASP A 111 -15.12 -2.28 16.18
CA ASP A 111 -14.21 -1.45 16.97
C ASP A 111 -13.23 -2.31 17.81
N LEU A 112 -13.65 -3.51 18.27
CA LEU A 112 -12.78 -4.47 18.97
C LEU A 112 -11.76 -5.10 18.03
N ILE A 113 -12.20 -5.51 16.84
CA ILE A 113 -11.36 -6.09 15.79
C ILE A 113 -10.33 -5.06 15.28
N ALA A 114 -10.75 -3.80 15.05
CA ALA A 114 -9.87 -2.70 14.68
C ALA A 114 -8.80 -2.43 15.75
N LYS A 115 -9.16 -2.40 17.04
CA LYS A 115 -8.18 -2.23 18.13
C LYS A 115 -7.18 -3.38 18.25
N GLN A 116 -7.54 -4.59 17.81
CA GLN A 116 -6.60 -5.70 17.71
C GLN A 116 -5.66 -5.55 16.49
N MET A 117 -6.12 -4.88 15.43
CA MET A 117 -5.36 -4.67 14.19
C MET A 117 -4.73 -3.28 14.13
N ARG A 118 -3.60 -3.17 14.81
CA ARG A 118 -2.75 -1.98 14.80
C ARG A 118 -1.66 -2.11 13.74
N VAL A 119 -1.59 -1.16 12.82
CA VAL A 119 -0.49 -1.06 11.86
C VAL A 119 0.57 -0.12 12.42
N THR A 120 1.78 -0.65 12.56
CA THR A 120 2.98 0.08 13.00
C THR A 120 4.12 -0.21 12.06
N ARG A 121 5.03 0.74 11.88
CA ARG A 121 6.26 0.49 11.13
C ARG A 121 7.06 -0.62 11.80
N GLN A 122 7.56 -1.53 10.97
CA GLN A 122 8.52 -2.54 11.38
C GLN A 122 9.92 -1.99 11.09
N GLU A 123 10.73 -1.85 12.14
CA GLU A 123 12.03 -1.18 12.03
C GLU A 123 13.11 -2.07 11.40
N ASN A 124 13.07 -3.38 11.67
CA ASN A 124 14.09 -4.31 11.22
C ASN A 124 13.49 -5.37 10.28
N PRO A 125 14.12 -5.62 9.12
CA PRO A 125 13.77 -6.75 8.28
C PRO A 125 14.20 -8.05 8.97
N HIS A 126 13.63 -9.17 8.52
CA HIS A 126 14.17 -10.48 8.88
C HIS A 126 15.35 -10.87 7.99
N CYS A 127 15.39 -10.35 6.77
CA CYS A 127 16.56 -10.39 5.88
C CYS A 127 17.60 -9.34 6.29
N GLU A 128 18.79 -9.77 6.73
CA GLU A 128 19.87 -8.87 7.15
C GLU A 128 20.42 -8.04 5.97
N LEU A 129 20.52 -8.69 4.81
CA LEU A 129 21.15 -8.21 3.59
C LEU A 129 20.67 -9.08 2.42
N VAL A 130 20.42 -8.46 1.27
CA VAL A 130 20.32 -9.15 -0.01
C VAL A 130 21.58 -8.88 -0.84
N SER A 131 22.19 -9.93 -1.38
CA SER A 131 23.32 -9.86 -2.29
C SER A 131 22.90 -10.35 -3.67
N PHE A 132 23.11 -9.57 -4.71
CA PHE A 132 22.78 -9.97 -6.09
C PHE A 132 24.02 -10.45 -6.83
N ASP A 133 23.89 -11.54 -7.58
CA ASP A 133 24.90 -11.91 -8.56
C ASP A 133 25.02 -10.80 -9.62
N ARG A 134 26.24 -10.36 -9.89
CA ARG A 134 26.52 -9.24 -10.79
C ARG A 134 26.03 -9.51 -12.21
N ASP A 135 26.22 -10.71 -12.73
CA ASP A 135 25.88 -11.03 -14.12
C ASP A 135 24.37 -11.20 -14.28
N ALA A 136 23.70 -11.84 -13.32
CA ALA A 136 22.24 -11.98 -13.29
C ALA A 136 21.54 -10.62 -13.15
N ALA A 137 21.96 -9.78 -12.20
CA ALA A 137 21.43 -8.44 -12.04
C ALA A 137 21.67 -7.58 -13.28
N ASN A 138 22.88 -7.66 -13.85
CA ASN A 138 23.22 -6.94 -15.08
C ASN A 138 22.35 -7.38 -16.27
N ALA A 139 22.13 -8.69 -16.43
CA ALA A 139 21.30 -9.23 -17.51
C ALA A 139 19.83 -8.79 -17.40
N PHE A 140 19.31 -8.63 -16.18
CA PHE A 140 17.95 -8.12 -15.95
C PHE A 140 17.87 -6.61 -16.26
N GLN A 141 18.72 -5.78 -15.62
CA GLN A 141 18.68 -4.33 -15.84
C GLN A 141 18.95 -3.95 -17.30
N HIS A 142 19.89 -4.63 -17.97
CA HIS A 142 20.27 -4.30 -19.34
C HIS A 142 19.10 -4.53 -20.30
N TYR A 143 18.33 -5.60 -20.09
CA TYR A 143 17.15 -5.85 -20.92
C TYR A 143 16.08 -4.77 -20.71
N VAL A 144 15.82 -4.42 -19.46
CA VAL A 144 14.84 -3.39 -19.10
C VAL A 144 15.25 -2.03 -19.65
N ASN A 145 16.53 -1.67 -19.55
CA ASN A 145 17.07 -0.40 -20.03
C ASN A 145 17.11 -0.36 -21.57
N GLU A 146 17.81 -1.29 -22.21
CA GLU A 146 18.09 -1.22 -23.65
C GLU A 146 16.91 -1.65 -24.51
N THR A 147 16.11 -2.62 -24.06
CA THR A 147 15.01 -3.16 -24.87
C THR A 147 13.66 -2.56 -24.50
N LEU A 148 13.41 -2.31 -23.22
CA LEU A 148 12.12 -1.79 -22.76
C LEU A 148 12.15 -0.28 -22.45
N ALA A 149 13.34 0.32 -22.33
CA ALA A 149 13.52 1.72 -21.94
C ALA A 149 12.70 2.13 -20.70
N PHE A 150 12.49 1.19 -19.76
CA PHE A 150 11.61 1.37 -18.59
C PHE A 150 10.20 1.88 -18.95
N ALA A 151 9.71 1.61 -20.16
CA ALA A 151 8.39 2.04 -20.64
C ALA A 151 7.25 1.12 -20.15
N VAL A 152 7.58 -0.14 -19.85
CA VAL A 152 6.66 -1.13 -19.30
C VAL A 152 7.31 -1.86 -18.13
N LYS A 153 6.49 -2.34 -17.21
CA LYS A 153 6.95 -3.14 -16.06
C LYS A 153 7.46 -4.52 -16.51
N ARG A 154 8.45 -5.04 -15.80
CA ARG A 154 9.02 -6.39 -15.96
C ARG A 154 9.35 -6.94 -14.58
N ALA A 155 9.25 -8.26 -14.39
CA ALA A 155 9.63 -8.90 -13.15
C ALA A 155 10.24 -10.28 -13.33
N GLY A 156 10.81 -10.79 -12.25
CA GLY A 156 11.28 -12.16 -12.12
C GLY A 156 11.20 -12.66 -10.68
N PHE A 157 11.27 -13.97 -10.54
CA PHE A 157 11.50 -14.63 -9.27
C PHE A 157 13.00 -14.80 -9.05
N MET A 158 13.46 -14.41 -7.87
CA MET A 158 14.86 -14.47 -7.47
C MET A 158 15.12 -15.82 -6.80
N TYR A 159 16.19 -16.49 -7.23
CA TYR A 159 16.61 -17.77 -6.67
C TYR A 159 18.05 -17.71 -6.19
N GLY A 160 18.32 -18.41 -5.10
CA GLY A 160 19.66 -18.54 -4.54
C GLY A 160 19.60 -19.14 -3.14
N THR A 161 20.40 -18.62 -2.21
CA THR A 161 20.56 -19.21 -0.89
C THR A 161 20.25 -18.24 0.25
N VAL A 162 20.01 -18.80 1.44
CA VAL A 162 19.79 -18.03 2.67
C VAL A 162 20.73 -18.54 3.75
N SER A 163 21.59 -17.66 4.27
CA SER A 163 22.53 -18.02 5.33
C SER A 163 21.81 -18.14 6.69
N PRO A 164 22.41 -18.83 7.68
CA PRO A 164 21.86 -18.91 9.03
C PRO A 164 21.66 -17.55 9.71
N GLU A 165 22.44 -16.54 9.30
CA GLU A 165 22.36 -15.16 9.80
C GLU A 165 21.23 -14.35 9.13
N GLY A 166 20.54 -14.92 8.13
CA GLY A 166 19.46 -14.26 7.41
C GLY A 166 19.94 -13.42 6.23
N LYS A 167 21.13 -13.71 5.68
CA LYS A 167 21.61 -13.09 4.44
C LYS A 167 21.07 -13.86 3.25
N VAL A 168 20.49 -13.15 2.29
CA VAL A 168 19.97 -13.72 1.06
C VAL A 168 20.97 -13.48 -0.06
N GLU A 169 21.42 -14.54 -0.73
CA GLU A 169 22.21 -14.44 -1.95
C GLU A 169 21.31 -14.84 -3.13
N VAL A 170 21.22 -13.98 -4.14
CA VAL A 170 20.45 -14.20 -5.37
C VAL A 170 21.42 -14.56 -6.49
N ASP A 171 21.41 -15.81 -6.92
CA ASP A 171 22.32 -16.35 -7.93
C ASP A 171 21.75 -16.28 -9.35
N PHE A 172 20.43 -16.32 -9.51
CA PHE A 172 19.76 -16.15 -10.81
C PHE A 172 18.35 -15.59 -10.67
N ILE A 173 17.83 -15.05 -11.77
CA ILE A 173 16.49 -14.48 -11.88
C ILE A 173 15.74 -15.23 -12.98
N TYR A 174 14.67 -15.93 -12.62
CA TYR A 174 13.76 -16.54 -13.58
C TYR A 174 12.63 -15.56 -13.92
N GLU A 175 12.42 -15.27 -15.20
CA GLU A 175 11.39 -14.35 -15.66
C GLU A 175 10.17 -15.15 -16.14
N PRO A 176 9.07 -15.24 -15.37
CA PRO A 176 7.90 -15.99 -15.80
C PRO A 176 7.23 -15.33 -17.02
N PRO A 177 6.38 -16.06 -17.76
CA PRO A 177 5.52 -15.46 -18.77
C PRO A 177 4.72 -14.31 -18.13
N GLN A 178 4.71 -13.14 -18.76
CA GLN A 178 4.18 -11.93 -18.13
C GLN A 178 3.75 -10.89 -19.16
N GLN A 179 2.84 -10.03 -18.75
CA GLN A 179 2.39 -8.87 -19.51
C GLN A 179 2.54 -7.61 -18.67
N GLY A 180 3.55 -6.81 -19.02
CA GLY A 180 3.79 -5.50 -18.43
C GLY A 180 3.04 -4.40 -19.18
N THR A 181 2.52 -3.45 -18.43
CA THR A 181 2.09 -2.13 -18.93
C THR A 181 2.87 -1.05 -18.19
N GLU A 182 2.58 0.22 -18.46
CA GLU A 182 3.18 1.34 -17.74
C GLU A 182 2.86 1.30 -16.23
N GLU A 183 1.64 0.89 -15.87
CA GLU A 183 1.13 0.98 -14.50
C GLU A 183 1.05 -0.37 -13.78
N SER A 184 0.86 -1.46 -14.53
CA SER A 184 0.58 -2.77 -13.96
C SER A 184 1.41 -3.87 -14.58
N LEU A 185 1.58 -4.94 -13.80
CA LEU A 185 2.29 -6.13 -14.22
C LEU A 185 1.45 -7.36 -13.92
N LEU A 186 1.08 -8.09 -14.97
CA LEU A 186 0.39 -9.36 -14.85
C LEU A 186 1.38 -10.51 -15.05
N LEU A 187 1.56 -11.34 -14.03
CA LEU A 187 2.31 -12.59 -14.12
C LEU A 187 1.38 -13.68 -14.65
N LEU A 188 1.71 -14.24 -15.81
CA LEU A 188 1.01 -15.36 -16.45
C LEU A 188 1.66 -16.67 -15.98
N ARG A 189 1.56 -16.94 -14.68
CA ARG A 189 2.23 -18.07 -14.03
C ARG A 189 1.88 -19.40 -14.71
N ASP A 190 2.90 -20.17 -15.02
CA ASP A 190 2.80 -21.53 -15.54
C ASP A 190 3.26 -22.50 -14.43
N PRO A 191 2.33 -23.21 -13.76
CA PRO A 191 2.67 -24.12 -12.67
C PRO A 191 3.57 -25.29 -13.08
N ASP A 192 3.56 -25.69 -14.36
CA ASP A 192 4.38 -26.81 -14.83
C ASP A 192 5.80 -26.34 -15.15
N GLU A 193 5.97 -25.17 -15.77
CA GLU A 193 7.28 -24.54 -15.93
C GLU A 193 7.90 -24.19 -14.56
N GLU A 194 7.11 -23.62 -13.63
CA GLU A 194 7.61 -23.28 -12.29
C GLU A 194 8.10 -24.52 -11.50
N LYS A 195 7.45 -25.69 -11.64
CA LYS A 195 7.95 -26.94 -11.04
C LYS A 195 9.32 -27.33 -11.58
N VAL A 196 9.56 -27.13 -12.89
CA VAL A 196 10.85 -27.41 -13.51
C VAL A 196 11.90 -26.45 -12.96
N VAL A 197 11.58 -25.16 -12.87
CA VAL A 197 12.47 -24.14 -12.28
C VAL A 197 12.82 -24.49 -10.84
N ASP A 198 11.82 -24.85 -10.02
CA ASP A 198 12.01 -25.25 -8.63
C ASP A 198 12.86 -26.55 -8.54
N ALA A 199 12.69 -27.52 -9.44
CA ALA A 199 13.49 -28.74 -9.49
C ALA A 199 14.97 -28.45 -9.85
N ILE A 200 15.22 -27.56 -10.80
CA ILE A 200 16.58 -27.09 -11.13
C ILE A 200 17.20 -26.40 -9.91
N ALA A 201 16.46 -25.47 -9.29
CA ALA A 201 16.94 -24.75 -8.11
C ALA A 201 17.32 -25.70 -6.97
N ILE A 202 16.47 -26.69 -6.66
CA ILE A 202 16.76 -27.72 -5.65
C ILE A 202 18.04 -28.49 -5.99
N GLY A 203 18.21 -28.91 -7.24
CA GLY A 203 19.42 -29.61 -7.68
C GLY A 203 20.68 -28.74 -7.63
N LEU A 204 20.52 -27.42 -7.77
CA LEU A 204 21.58 -26.42 -7.59
C LEU A 204 21.87 -26.07 -6.12
N GLY A 205 21.12 -26.64 -5.16
CA GLY A 205 21.23 -26.29 -3.74
C GLY A 205 20.62 -24.92 -3.40
N MET A 206 19.72 -24.43 -4.24
CA MET A 206 19.11 -23.11 -4.18
C MET A 206 17.59 -23.22 -3.95
N ARG A 207 16.95 -22.08 -3.64
CA ARG A 207 15.50 -21.96 -3.48
C ARG A 207 15.02 -20.60 -3.97
N LYS A 208 13.70 -20.47 -4.17
CA LYS A 208 13.04 -19.18 -4.40
C LYS A 208 13.20 -18.31 -3.15
N VAL A 209 13.84 -17.15 -3.29
CA VAL A 209 14.19 -16.24 -2.18
C VAL A 209 13.52 -14.87 -2.28
N GLY A 210 12.94 -14.53 -3.43
CA GLY A 210 12.29 -13.25 -3.56
C GLY A 210 11.66 -12.96 -4.92
N PHE A 211 11.23 -11.72 -5.07
CA PHE A 211 10.62 -11.17 -6.26
C PHE A 211 11.31 -9.86 -6.64
N ILE A 212 11.63 -9.67 -7.91
CA ILE A 212 12.20 -8.43 -8.45
C ILE A 212 11.28 -7.88 -9.51
N PHE A 213 11.01 -6.57 -9.51
CA PHE A 213 10.22 -5.93 -10.55
C PHE A 213 10.74 -4.52 -10.88
N THR A 214 10.32 -3.99 -12.02
CA THR A 214 10.72 -2.66 -12.47
C THR A 214 9.64 -1.61 -12.25
N GLN A 215 10.07 -0.40 -11.92
CA GLN A 215 9.21 0.79 -12.01
C GLN A 215 9.45 1.50 -13.34
N THR A 216 8.40 2.07 -13.90
CA THR A 216 8.49 2.80 -15.15
C THR A 216 8.92 4.25 -14.92
N ILE A 217 9.43 4.90 -15.97
CA ILE A 217 9.93 6.29 -15.89
C ILE A 217 8.84 7.27 -15.42
N SER A 218 7.56 6.99 -15.70
CA SER A 218 6.46 7.84 -15.24
C SER A 218 6.16 7.70 -13.75
N GLN A 219 6.48 6.56 -13.15
CA GLN A 219 6.31 6.31 -11.73
C GLN A 219 7.41 6.97 -10.89
N ASP A 220 8.64 7.06 -11.40
CA ASP A 220 9.77 7.73 -10.72
C ASP A 220 9.47 9.21 -10.36
N LYS A 221 8.52 9.83 -11.06
CA LYS A 221 8.06 11.20 -10.79
C LYS A 221 7.04 11.31 -9.65
N LYS A 222 6.65 10.21 -9.00
CA LYS A 222 5.59 10.17 -7.98
C LYS A 222 6.19 10.02 -6.57
N ASP A 223 5.54 10.64 -5.58
CA ASP A 223 5.99 10.69 -4.18
C ASP A 223 5.57 9.43 -3.38
N TYR A 224 5.96 8.24 -3.85
CA TYR A 224 5.78 6.98 -3.14
C TYR A 224 6.78 5.91 -3.60
N THR A 225 7.19 5.01 -2.70
CA THR A 225 8.10 3.92 -3.03
C THR A 225 7.42 2.75 -3.73
N MET A 226 6.25 2.30 -3.25
CA MET A 226 5.43 1.28 -3.93
C MET A 226 3.97 1.73 -3.99
N SER A 227 3.33 1.48 -5.12
CA SER A 227 1.89 1.65 -5.29
C SER A 227 1.11 0.54 -4.58
N THR A 228 -0.17 0.76 -4.31
CA THR A 228 -1.05 -0.26 -3.71
C THR A 228 -1.06 -1.57 -4.50
N VAL A 229 -0.99 -1.50 -5.84
CA VAL A 229 -0.95 -2.70 -6.71
C VAL A 229 0.35 -3.48 -6.50
N GLU A 230 1.47 -2.80 -6.38
CA GLU A 230 2.78 -3.41 -6.13
C GLU A 230 2.87 -3.98 -4.71
N VAL A 231 2.35 -3.26 -3.70
CA VAL A 231 2.25 -3.74 -2.32
C VAL A 231 1.44 -5.02 -2.25
N LEU A 232 0.28 -5.07 -2.91
CA LEU A 232 -0.57 -6.26 -2.92
C LEU A 232 0.11 -7.44 -3.61
N GLN A 233 0.77 -7.21 -4.76
CA GLN A 233 1.49 -8.26 -5.47
C GLN A 233 2.69 -8.76 -4.65
N ALA A 234 3.48 -7.87 -4.04
CA ALA A 234 4.60 -8.23 -3.19
C ALA A 234 4.15 -8.97 -1.92
N ALA A 235 3.07 -8.51 -1.28
CA ALA A 235 2.49 -9.16 -0.11
C ALA A 235 1.93 -10.55 -0.44
N GLN A 236 1.27 -10.70 -1.60
CA GLN A 236 0.81 -11.99 -2.10
C GLN A 236 1.97 -12.97 -2.26
N LEU A 237 3.01 -12.57 -2.99
CA LEU A 237 4.15 -13.45 -3.28
C LEU A 237 4.94 -13.81 -2.01
N HIS A 238 5.11 -12.86 -1.09
CA HIS A 238 5.69 -13.15 0.22
C HIS A 238 4.78 -14.09 1.04
N ALA A 239 3.46 -13.91 0.99
CA ALA A 239 2.51 -14.74 1.71
C ALA A 239 2.43 -16.20 1.20
N GLU A 240 2.65 -16.41 -0.10
CA GLU A 240 2.71 -17.73 -0.74
C GLU A 240 3.97 -18.51 -0.35
N GLY A 241 5.05 -17.81 -0.02
CA GLY A 241 6.28 -18.42 0.47
C GLY A 241 6.28 -18.67 1.98
N ASP A 242 7.06 -19.66 2.40
CA ASP A 242 7.35 -19.92 3.82
C ASP A 242 8.71 -19.31 4.25
N LEU A 243 9.33 -18.51 3.39
CA LEU A 243 10.62 -17.89 3.68
C LEU A 243 10.43 -16.58 4.44
N LYS A 244 10.93 -16.54 5.68
CA LYS A 244 10.86 -15.37 6.54
C LYS A 244 11.74 -14.23 6.03
N GLU A 245 12.85 -14.54 5.37
CA GLU A 245 13.82 -13.61 4.80
C GLU A 245 13.47 -13.17 3.37
N TRP A 246 12.23 -13.39 2.92
CA TRP A 246 11.79 -13.05 1.55
C TRP A 246 12.07 -11.58 1.19
N VAL A 247 12.64 -11.37 0.01
CA VAL A 247 13.02 -10.04 -0.49
C VAL A 247 12.16 -9.62 -1.68
N THR A 248 11.74 -8.36 -1.67
CA THR A 248 11.15 -7.67 -2.82
C THR A 248 12.11 -6.59 -3.30
N ALA A 249 12.64 -6.76 -4.51
CA ALA A 249 13.56 -5.82 -5.14
C ALA A 249 12.84 -4.97 -6.21
N ILE A 250 13.19 -3.69 -6.25
CA ILE A 250 12.71 -2.73 -7.24
C ILE A 250 13.90 -2.29 -8.10
N VAL A 251 13.72 -2.29 -9.41
CA VAL A 251 14.68 -1.72 -10.37
C VAL A 251 14.04 -0.49 -11.00
N LYS A 252 14.69 0.67 -10.88
CA LYS A 252 14.19 1.93 -11.42
C LYS A 252 15.29 2.71 -12.10
N LEU A 253 14.90 3.69 -12.90
CA LEU A 253 15.83 4.63 -13.51
C LEU A 253 15.88 5.88 -12.63
N GLU A 254 17.05 6.26 -12.14
CA GLU A 254 17.27 7.47 -11.34
C GLU A 254 18.06 8.48 -12.17
N VAL A 255 17.57 9.72 -12.25
CA VAL A 255 18.26 10.79 -12.97
C VAL A 255 19.16 11.55 -12.00
N ASN A 256 20.46 11.46 -12.21
CA ASN A 256 21.46 12.16 -11.43
C ASN A 256 21.43 13.67 -11.69
N GLU A 257 22.09 14.44 -10.82
CA GLU A 257 22.18 15.91 -10.91
C GLU A 257 22.76 16.40 -12.25
N ASP A 258 23.62 15.60 -12.90
CA ASP A 258 24.23 15.88 -14.21
C ASP A 258 23.30 15.57 -15.40
N GLY A 259 22.07 15.10 -15.15
CA GLY A 259 21.11 14.68 -16.16
C GLY A 259 21.39 13.31 -16.79
N ALA A 260 22.42 12.61 -16.32
CA ALA A 260 22.65 11.20 -16.64
C ALA A 260 21.65 10.32 -15.90
N ALA A 261 21.15 9.28 -16.55
CA ALA A 261 20.20 8.34 -15.96
C ALA A 261 20.89 7.01 -15.68
N ASP A 262 20.92 6.62 -14.41
CA ASP A 262 21.49 5.35 -13.95
C ASP A 262 20.38 4.40 -13.49
N VAL A 263 20.63 3.10 -13.63
CA VAL A 263 19.72 2.09 -13.10
C VAL A 263 20.01 1.88 -11.61
N HIS A 264 18.99 2.08 -10.79
CA HIS A 264 19.06 1.95 -9.33
C HIS A 264 18.28 0.73 -8.85
N PHE A 265 18.82 0.02 -7.86
CA PHE A 265 18.18 -1.10 -7.19
C PHE A 265 17.81 -0.71 -5.77
N GLU A 266 16.55 -0.93 -5.40
CA GLU A 266 16.08 -0.85 -4.00
C GLU A 266 15.60 -2.23 -3.55
N ALA A 267 15.76 -2.53 -2.25
CA ALA A 267 15.34 -3.81 -1.70
C ALA A 267 14.54 -3.58 -0.42
N PHE A 268 13.44 -4.31 -0.33
CA PHE A 268 12.50 -4.24 0.77
C PHE A 268 12.08 -5.64 1.18
N GLN A 269 11.62 -5.74 2.41
CA GLN A 269 10.83 -6.84 2.90
C GLN A 269 9.44 -6.29 3.26
N MET A 270 8.38 -6.97 2.81
CA MET A 270 7.04 -6.63 3.29
C MET A 270 6.96 -6.93 4.79
N SER A 271 6.51 -5.95 5.58
CA SER A 271 6.36 -6.10 7.02
C SER A 271 5.45 -7.27 7.38
N ASP A 272 5.68 -7.86 8.56
CA ASP A 272 4.87 -8.95 9.10
C ASP A 272 3.37 -8.57 9.15
N MET A 273 3.10 -7.29 9.45
CA MET A 273 1.74 -6.76 9.47
C MET A 273 1.11 -6.73 8.07
N CYS A 274 1.86 -6.33 7.04
CA CYS A 274 1.38 -6.33 5.66
C CYS A 274 1.02 -7.76 5.20
N VAL A 275 1.94 -8.71 5.42
CA VAL A 275 1.72 -10.13 5.07
C VAL A 275 0.53 -10.69 5.82
N ARG A 276 0.39 -10.37 7.12
CA ARG A 276 -0.75 -10.79 7.94
C ARG A 276 -2.08 -10.20 7.44
N LEU A 277 -2.14 -8.91 7.18
CA LEU A 277 -3.34 -8.24 6.64
C LEU A 277 -3.76 -8.85 5.31
N PHE A 278 -2.80 -9.22 4.46
CA PHE A 278 -3.06 -9.91 3.20
C PHE A 278 -3.64 -11.31 3.43
N LYS A 279 -2.97 -12.16 4.24
CA LYS A 279 -3.43 -13.52 4.56
C LYS A 279 -4.81 -13.56 5.23
N GLU A 280 -5.12 -12.57 6.06
CA GLU A 280 -6.41 -12.43 6.72
C GLU A 280 -7.47 -11.71 5.85
N GLY A 281 -7.12 -11.32 4.62
CA GLY A 281 -8.06 -10.75 3.64
C GLY A 281 -8.55 -9.34 3.94
N TRP A 282 -7.76 -8.53 4.67
CA TRP A 282 -8.11 -7.17 5.10
C TRP A 282 -8.06 -6.14 3.99
N PHE A 283 -7.17 -6.32 3.01
CA PHE A 283 -7.05 -5.39 1.89
C PHE A 283 -8.30 -5.41 0.99
N GLU A 284 -8.69 -4.24 0.51
CA GLU A 284 -9.56 -4.11 -0.65
C GLU A 284 -8.74 -4.39 -1.92
N THR A 285 -9.07 -5.47 -2.62
CA THR A 285 -8.32 -5.94 -3.79
C THR A 285 -8.96 -5.53 -5.12
N GLU A 286 -10.25 -5.18 -5.11
CA GLU A 286 -10.99 -4.66 -6.27
C GLU A 286 -10.90 -3.13 -6.25
N VAL A 287 -9.75 -2.61 -6.69
CA VAL A 287 -9.48 -1.17 -6.67
C VAL A 287 -9.81 -0.56 -8.03
N ASN A 288 -10.73 0.42 -8.06
CA ASN A 288 -10.80 1.35 -9.18
C ASN A 288 -9.57 2.27 -9.12
N LYS A 289 -8.60 2.04 -10.02
CA LYS A 289 -7.31 2.74 -10.02
C LYS A 289 -7.45 4.25 -10.21
N ASP A 290 -8.55 4.71 -10.80
CA ASP A 290 -8.83 6.12 -11.04
C ASP A 290 -9.34 6.85 -9.78
N GLU A 291 -9.69 6.12 -8.71
CA GLU A 291 -10.34 6.67 -7.52
C GLU A 291 -9.48 6.59 -6.24
N ILE A 292 -8.33 5.92 -6.29
CA ILE A 292 -7.47 5.69 -5.11
C ILE A 292 -6.09 6.28 -5.34
N ASP A 293 -5.62 7.07 -4.38
CA ASP A 293 -4.24 7.52 -4.34
C ASP A 293 -3.30 6.30 -4.33
N PRO A 294 -2.41 6.13 -5.33
CA PRO A 294 -1.52 4.97 -5.40
C PRO A 294 -0.63 4.81 -4.16
N LYS A 295 -0.37 5.88 -3.40
CA LYS A 295 0.39 5.87 -2.13
C LYS A 295 -0.34 5.16 -0.99
N LEU A 296 -1.65 4.93 -1.11
CA LEU A 296 -2.49 4.40 -0.05
C LEU A 296 -3.05 3.02 -0.40
N SER A 297 -2.96 2.11 0.56
CA SER A 297 -3.70 0.85 0.54
C SER A 297 -4.98 0.97 1.37
N ARG A 298 -6.10 0.50 0.81
CA ARG A 298 -7.40 0.53 1.48
C ARG A 298 -7.73 -0.80 2.16
N MET A 299 -8.27 -0.71 3.37
CA MET A 299 -8.70 -1.82 4.21
C MET A 299 -10.22 -1.93 4.22
N LYS A 300 -10.75 -3.16 4.19
CA LYS A 300 -12.19 -3.46 4.29
C LYS A 300 -12.81 -3.04 5.63
N LYS A 301 -11.97 -2.94 6.66
CA LYS A 301 -12.35 -2.58 8.04
C LYS A 301 -11.36 -1.55 8.58
N ASP A 302 -11.78 -0.84 9.61
CA ASP A 302 -10.92 0.13 10.28
C ASP A 302 -9.72 -0.58 10.91
N VAL A 303 -8.53 0.01 10.74
CA VAL A 303 -7.28 -0.39 11.40
C VAL A 303 -6.75 0.82 12.18
N VAL A 304 -5.97 0.56 13.22
CA VAL A 304 -5.37 1.63 14.02
C VAL A 304 -3.98 1.96 13.48
N VAL A 305 -3.80 3.19 12.97
CA VAL A 305 -2.48 3.73 12.60
C VAL A 305 -2.12 4.84 13.59
N GLY A 306 -1.09 4.62 14.39
CA GLY A 306 -0.74 5.53 15.50
C GLY A 306 -1.82 5.57 16.58
N VAL A 307 -2.67 6.61 16.53
CA VAL A 307 -3.82 6.84 17.43
C VAL A 307 -5.15 7.03 16.67
N LYS A 308 -5.13 6.90 15.34
CA LYS A 308 -6.31 7.12 14.48
C LYS A 308 -6.82 5.79 13.95
N ASP A 309 -8.14 5.64 13.96
CA ASP A 309 -8.83 4.60 13.20
C ASP A 309 -8.96 5.09 11.76
N THR A 310 -8.49 4.29 10.80
CA THR A 310 -8.51 4.62 9.37
C THR A 310 -8.71 3.36 8.55
N ARG A 311 -9.20 3.52 7.32
CA ARG A 311 -9.20 2.46 6.29
C ARG A 311 -8.12 2.65 5.25
N GLU A 312 -7.49 3.82 5.21
CA GLU A 312 -6.43 4.12 4.26
C GLU A 312 -5.11 4.16 5.02
N VAL A 313 -4.17 3.32 4.59
CA VAL A 313 -2.86 3.16 5.19
C VAL A 313 -1.82 3.54 4.15
N ASP A 314 -0.91 4.42 4.52
CA ASP A 314 0.24 4.78 3.68
C ASP A 314 1.13 3.54 3.47
N ASN A 315 1.46 3.26 2.21
CA ASN A 315 2.18 2.06 1.80
C ASN A 315 3.56 1.95 2.46
N ASP A 316 4.19 3.06 2.85
CA ASP A 316 5.49 3.06 3.53
C ASP A 316 5.43 2.36 4.90
N PHE A 317 4.26 2.22 5.52
CA PHE A 317 4.12 1.41 6.75
C PHE A 317 4.36 -0.08 6.51
N PHE A 318 4.24 -0.52 5.26
CA PHE A 318 4.40 -1.92 4.89
C PHE A 318 5.79 -2.27 4.40
N LEU A 319 6.63 -1.28 4.15
CA LEU A 319 7.97 -1.47 3.56
C LEU A 319 9.03 -1.45 4.66
N VAL A 320 9.87 -2.48 4.68
CA VAL A 320 11.03 -2.57 5.57
C VAL A 320 12.28 -2.62 4.71
N VAL A 321 13.16 -1.62 4.82
CA VAL A 321 14.35 -1.50 3.95
C VAL A 321 15.32 -2.65 4.23
N VAL A 322 15.83 -3.26 3.16
CA VAL A 322 16.87 -4.31 3.19
C VAL A 322 18.14 -3.76 2.57
N LYS A 323 19.29 -4.02 3.20
CA LYS A 323 20.59 -3.60 2.67
C LYS A 323 20.94 -4.41 1.42
N ILE A 324 21.58 -3.77 0.45
CA ILE A 324 22.01 -4.40 -0.81
C ILE A 324 23.53 -4.58 -0.81
N ALA A 325 23.98 -5.75 -1.30
CA ALA A 325 25.35 -6.04 -1.70
C ALA A 325 25.37 -6.73 -3.07
N ASP A 326 26.57 -7.03 -3.57
CA ASP A 326 26.77 -7.86 -4.74
C ASP A 326 27.73 -9.01 -4.46
N HIS A 327 27.67 -10.04 -5.30
CA HIS A 327 28.62 -11.14 -5.33
C HIS A 327 28.80 -11.66 -6.76
N GLN A 328 29.71 -12.62 -6.92
CA GLN A 328 29.82 -13.40 -8.15
C GLN A 328 29.44 -14.84 -7.81
N GLY A 329 28.31 -15.28 -8.35
CA GLY A 329 27.75 -16.61 -8.17
C GLY A 329 28.46 -17.68 -8.99
N PRO A 330 28.10 -18.96 -8.79
CA PRO A 330 28.72 -20.11 -9.45
C PRO A 330 28.21 -20.35 -10.89
N LEU A 331 27.07 -19.76 -11.24
CA LEU A 331 26.43 -19.88 -12.55
C LEU A 331 26.93 -18.79 -13.50
N SER A 332 26.93 -19.11 -14.79
CA SER A 332 27.07 -18.11 -15.84
C SER A 332 25.69 -17.59 -16.29
N THR A 333 25.67 -16.36 -16.79
CA THR A 333 24.49 -15.72 -17.39
C THR A 333 24.80 -15.36 -18.85
N ALA A 334 25.16 -16.36 -19.65
CA ALA A 334 25.60 -16.18 -21.04
C ALA A 334 24.59 -16.72 -22.06
N PHE A 335 23.60 -17.48 -21.58
CA PHE A 335 22.53 -18.04 -22.40
C PHE A 335 21.34 -17.07 -22.50
N PRO A 336 20.58 -17.08 -23.61
CA PRO A 336 19.37 -16.27 -23.73
C PRO A 336 18.31 -16.63 -22.69
N ILE A 337 17.71 -15.60 -22.10
CA ILE A 337 16.67 -15.71 -21.06
C ILE A 337 15.30 -15.90 -21.73
N GLU A 338 14.53 -16.86 -21.21
CA GLU A 338 13.16 -17.17 -21.60
C GLU A 338 12.17 -16.01 -21.43
N ASN A 339 11.00 -16.13 -22.07
CA ASN A 339 9.87 -15.20 -21.91
C ASN A 339 10.17 -13.73 -22.24
N ARG A 340 11.27 -13.45 -22.96
CA ARG A 340 11.63 -12.15 -23.54
C ARG A 340 11.19 -12.06 -25.01
N ASN A 341 11.34 -10.88 -25.62
CA ASN A 341 10.86 -10.61 -26.99
C ASN A 341 11.43 -11.57 -28.06
N VAL A 342 12.62 -12.13 -27.83
CA VAL A 342 13.24 -13.12 -28.72
C VAL A 342 13.14 -14.49 -28.06
N PRO A 343 12.37 -15.44 -28.62
CA PRO A 343 12.28 -16.79 -28.08
C PRO A 343 13.64 -17.49 -28.09
N VAL A 344 13.91 -18.25 -27.02
CA VAL A 344 15.08 -19.13 -26.95
C VAL A 344 14.92 -20.25 -27.97
N SER A 345 15.96 -20.50 -28.76
CA SER A 345 15.93 -21.52 -29.81
C SER A 345 17.05 -22.52 -29.65
N MET A 346 16.90 -23.70 -30.25
CA MET A 346 17.94 -24.73 -30.27
C MET A 346 19.23 -24.25 -30.96
N LYS A 347 19.13 -23.29 -31.88
CA LYS A 347 20.32 -22.60 -32.44
C LYS A 347 21.14 -21.88 -31.37
N ALA A 348 20.51 -21.30 -30.35
CA ALA A 348 21.22 -20.67 -29.24
C ALA A 348 22.06 -21.70 -28.45
N LEU A 349 21.55 -22.93 -28.28
CA LEU A 349 22.29 -24.03 -27.68
C LEU A 349 23.56 -24.35 -28.48
N LYS A 350 23.43 -24.47 -29.80
CA LYS A 350 24.57 -24.69 -30.71
C LYS A 350 25.61 -23.57 -30.63
N ASP A 351 25.16 -22.33 -30.69
CA ASP A 351 26.04 -21.15 -30.66
C ASP A 351 26.75 -21.04 -29.31
N HIS A 352 26.05 -21.31 -28.21
CA HIS A 352 26.63 -21.40 -26.87
C HIS A 352 27.70 -22.48 -26.78
N PHE A 353 27.39 -23.70 -27.20
CA PHE A 353 28.34 -24.82 -27.20
C PHE A 353 29.53 -24.55 -28.12
N ASN A 354 29.36 -23.77 -29.19
CA ASN A 354 30.45 -23.36 -30.06
C ASN A 354 31.39 -22.34 -29.40
N ARG A 355 30.84 -21.36 -28.68
CA ARG A 355 31.63 -20.34 -27.96
C ARG A 355 32.37 -20.92 -26.75
N THR A 356 31.82 -21.96 -26.13
CA THR A 356 32.32 -22.52 -24.87
C THR A 356 33.12 -23.83 -25.02
N LYS A 357 33.56 -24.19 -26.25
CA LYS A 357 34.28 -25.46 -26.52
C LYS A 357 35.54 -25.66 -25.68
N SER A 358 36.17 -24.59 -25.23
CA SER A 358 37.39 -24.64 -24.41
C SER A 358 37.12 -25.00 -22.94
N LEU A 359 35.87 -24.94 -22.48
CA LEU A 359 35.48 -25.20 -21.10
C LEU A 359 35.16 -26.69 -20.88
N SER A 360 35.27 -27.15 -19.63
CA SER A 360 34.77 -28.49 -19.27
C SER A 360 33.26 -28.58 -19.47
N PHE A 361 32.75 -29.78 -19.73
CA PHE A 361 31.33 -29.96 -20.05
C PHE A 361 30.40 -29.38 -18.98
N VAL A 362 30.69 -29.64 -17.70
CA VAL A 362 29.92 -29.09 -16.57
C VAL A 362 29.89 -27.56 -16.56
N LYS A 363 31.01 -26.90 -16.91
CA LYS A 363 31.07 -25.42 -17.01
C LYS A 363 30.25 -24.89 -18.18
N ARG A 364 30.19 -25.64 -19.30
CA ARG A 364 29.38 -25.26 -20.47
C ARG A 364 27.89 -25.26 -20.16
N ILE A 365 27.44 -26.13 -19.26
CA ILE A 365 26.03 -26.22 -18.84
C ILE A 365 25.73 -25.52 -17.51
N SER A 366 26.72 -24.84 -16.90
CA SER A 366 26.55 -24.09 -15.65
C SER A 366 25.86 -22.74 -15.91
N ASP A 367 24.65 -22.77 -16.47
CA ASP A 367 23.81 -21.61 -16.76
C ASP A 367 22.35 -22.04 -16.52
N PHE A 368 21.64 -21.31 -15.67
CA PHE A 368 20.27 -21.68 -15.30
C PHE A 368 19.31 -21.69 -16.51
N HIS A 369 19.39 -20.68 -17.38
CA HIS A 369 18.49 -20.56 -18.53
C HIS A 369 18.78 -21.65 -19.57
N LEU A 370 20.04 -22.07 -19.68
CA LEU A 370 20.40 -23.25 -20.47
C LEU A 370 19.81 -24.53 -19.87
N LEU A 371 19.95 -24.75 -18.55
CA LEU A 371 19.38 -25.91 -17.88
C LEU A 371 17.85 -25.97 -18.04
N LEU A 372 17.18 -24.82 -17.99
CA LEU A 372 15.73 -24.72 -18.23
C LEU A 372 15.37 -25.12 -19.67
N LEU A 373 16.14 -24.71 -20.68
CA LEU A 373 15.93 -25.17 -22.06
C LEU A 373 16.08 -26.70 -22.17
N LEU A 374 17.13 -27.27 -21.55
CA LEU A 374 17.39 -28.71 -21.58
C LEU A 374 16.29 -29.51 -20.86
N ALA A 375 15.73 -28.96 -19.78
CA ALA A 375 14.70 -29.62 -19.00
C ALA A 375 13.43 -29.96 -19.80
N ASN A 376 13.18 -29.25 -20.91
CA ASN A 376 12.09 -29.59 -21.85
C ASN A 376 12.23 -30.98 -22.51
N PHE A 377 13.42 -31.58 -22.42
CA PHE A 377 13.76 -32.86 -23.04
C PHE A 377 14.18 -33.93 -22.03
N LEU A 378 14.06 -33.64 -20.74
CA LEU A 378 14.58 -34.46 -19.64
C LEU A 378 13.46 -34.81 -18.66
N ASP A 379 13.57 -35.94 -17.96
CA ASP A 379 12.64 -36.26 -16.88
C ASP A 379 12.87 -35.32 -15.69
N ILE A 380 11.81 -34.63 -15.27
CA ILE A 380 11.83 -33.64 -14.18
C ILE A 380 12.21 -34.26 -12.82
N ASN A 381 11.90 -35.55 -12.59
CA ASN A 381 12.10 -36.19 -11.28
C ASN A 381 13.46 -36.87 -11.17
N ALA A 382 14.06 -37.26 -12.30
CA ALA A 382 15.33 -37.99 -12.33
C ALA A 382 16.48 -37.20 -12.97
N ASP A 383 16.29 -36.74 -14.21
CA ASP A 383 17.37 -36.20 -15.02
C ASP A 383 17.70 -34.76 -14.66
N VAL A 384 16.68 -33.91 -14.48
CA VAL A 384 16.85 -32.49 -14.16
C VAL A 384 17.62 -32.29 -12.85
N PRO A 385 17.25 -32.94 -11.71
CA PRO A 385 17.99 -32.80 -10.47
C PRO A 385 19.41 -33.40 -10.55
N ALA A 386 19.60 -34.48 -11.32
CA ALA A 386 20.92 -35.09 -11.50
C ALA A 386 21.88 -34.17 -12.26
N LEU A 387 21.40 -33.53 -13.33
CA LEU A 387 22.20 -32.60 -14.12
C LEU A 387 22.53 -31.33 -13.32
N ALA A 388 21.54 -30.77 -12.63
CA ALA A 388 21.73 -29.64 -11.73
C ALA A 388 22.69 -29.97 -10.57
N GLY A 389 22.63 -31.19 -10.01
CA GLY A 389 23.56 -31.65 -8.98
C GLY A 389 25.01 -31.74 -9.47
N CYS A 390 25.22 -32.11 -10.74
CA CYS A 390 26.55 -32.05 -11.35
C CYS A 390 27.07 -30.61 -11.44
N VAL A 391 26.19 -29.65 -11.80
CA VAL A 391 26.53 -28.22 -11.82
C VAL A 391 26.82 -27.71 -10.41
N HIS A 392 26.01 -28.05 -9.42
CA HIS A 392 26.23 -27.65 -8.03
C HIS A 392 27.60 -28.10 -7.50
N THR A 393 27.93 -29.37 -7.70
CA THR A 393 29.17 -29.98 -7.20
C THR A 393 30.37 -29.80 -8.15
N GLN A 394 30.14 -29.21 -9.32
CA GLN A 394 31.11 -29.09 -10.41
C GLN A 394 31.73 -30.45 -10.80
N SER A 395 30.94 -31.52 -10.71
CA SER A 395 31.38 -32.89 -11.01
C SER A 395 31.33 -33.21 -12.50
N ALA A 396 31.94 -34.35 -12.88
CA ALA A 396 31.82 -34.86 -14.23
C ALA A 396 30.36 -35.21 -14.56
N VAL A 397 29.88 -34.73 -15.71
CA VAL A 397 28.54 -35.05 -16.21
C VAL A 397 28.58 -36.45 -16.84
N PRO A 398 27.62 -37.36 -16.53
CA PRO A 398 27.56 -38.68 -17.15
C PRO A 398 27.58 -38.62 -18.68
N GLU A 399 28.33 -39.52 -19.32
CA GLU A 399 28.54 -39.54 -20.78
C GLU A 399 27.23 -39.58 -21.58
N GLY A 400 26.22 -40.30 -21.08
CA GLY A 400 24.89 -40.34 -21.70
C GLY A 400 24.24 -38.97 -21.84
N TYR A 401 24.30 -38.13 -20.80
CA TYR A 401 23.80 -36.76 -20.88
C TYR A 401 24.65 -35.89 -21.80
N GLN A 402 25.97 -36.07 -21.80
CA GLN A 402 26.85 -35.32 -22.70
C GLN A 402 26.47 -35.57 -24.17
N LEU A 403 26.35 -36.84 -24.56
CA LEU A 403 25.97 -37.24 -25.92
C LEU A 403 24.58 -36.72 -26.30
N LEU A 404 23.61 -36.80 -25.39
CA LEU A 404 22.25 -36.30 -25.62
C LEU A 404 22.26 -34.79 -25.91
N ILE A 405 22.89 -34.01 -25.03
CA ILE A 405 22.94 -32.55 -25.13
C ILE A 405 23.75 -32.12 -26.36
N GLU A 406 24.86 -32.79 -26.68
CA GLU A 406 25.62 -32.52 -27.90
C GLU A 406 24.82 -32.85 -29.16
N SER A 407 24.08 -33.96 -29.18
CA SER A 407 23.18 -34.28 -30.27
C SER A 407 22.11 -33.21 -30.47
N MET A 408 21.54 -32.68 -29.38
CA MET A 408 20.58 -31.59 -29.42
C MET A 408 21.20 -30.31 -30.01
N ALA A 409 22.41 -29.95 -29.56
CA ALA A 409 23.15 -28.80 -30.08
C ALA A 409 23.54 -28.97 -31.57
N SER A 410 23.86 -30.19 -32.00
CA SER A 410 24.25 -30.48 -33.39
C SER A 410 23.08 -30.57 -34.37
N ALA A 411 21.90 -30.99 -33.91
CA ALA A 411 20.68 -31.10 -34.72
C ALA A 411 20.06 -29.74 -35.10
N SER A 412 20.59 -28.65 -34.53
CA SER A 412 20.07 -27.28 -34.64
C SER A 412 20.63 -26.47 -35.79
#